data_AF-A0A0W8CTR9-F1
#
_entry.id   AF-A0A0W8CTR9-F1
#
_cell.length_a   1.000
_cell.length_b   1.000
_cell.length_c   1.000
_cell.angle_alpha   90.00
_cell.angle_beta   90.00
_cell.angle_gamma   90.00
#
_symmetry.space_group_name_H-M   'P 1'
#
loop_
_entity.id
_entity.type
_entity.pdbx_description
1 polymer ?
#
loop_
_entity_poly.entity_id
_entity_poly.type
_entity_poly.pdbx_seq_one_letter_code
_entity_poly.pdbx_strand_id
1 'polypeptide(L)'
;MSPTTEVFRTKSAYVDDKIEECNVLALIDNVTDSDPFTSLTVRWRVTENPPIMRTFLKSYDHIYLEATGFTTLSNGDRVSYQLLHSIDFPHLTPPLSTHSRGQVAAILFMRQVDEDTVQIHGRGVFAIPFERARGLFTHMVLVSMSKSCINIFFAAQMKKLRWALRERRKRGVDSGVLSISGINECKVCQKTPTVRKGYNCMLCGEFVCKSCRVTHKIADIGPDNKLYWTKAIVCPFCMTQVIKSDVSITMRSEIAAGEYPDRDTKVM
;
A
#
# COMPACT_ATOMS: atom_id res chain seq x y z
N MET A 1 6.99 -2.87 -1.25
CA MET A 1 7.90 -1.78 -0.85
C MET A 1 7.10 -0.52 -0.50
N SER A 2 7.65 0.36 0.33
CA SER A 2 7.06 1.65 0.70
C SER A 2 8.14 2.58 1.27
N PRO A 3 9.05 3.09 0.41
CA PRO A 3 10.27 3.78 0.84
C PRO A 3 10.04 5.18 1.40
N THR A 4 8.83 5.74 1.23
CA THR A 4 8.41 7.05 1.76
C THR A 4 7.23 6.92 2.70
N THR A 5 7.04 7.87 3.60
CA THR A 5 5.90 7.92 4.52
C THR A 5 4.54 7.92 3.83
N GLU A 6 4.38 8.65 2.73
CA GLU A 6 3.12 8.70 1.97
C GLU A 6 2.76 7.31 1.40
N VAL A 7 3.71 6.65 0.74
CA VAL A 7 3.53 5.30 0.20
C VAL A 7 3.30 4.29 1.32
N PHE A 8 3.95 4.44 2.48
CA PHE A 8 3.73 3.54 3.62
C PHE A 8 2.30 3.66 4.17
N ARG A 9 1.82 4.89 4.41
CA ARG A 9 0.46 5.12 4.90
C ARG A 9 -0.62 4.64 3.94
N THR A 10 -0.45 4.95 2.66
CA THR A 10 -1.42 4.56 1.63
C THR A 10 -1.43 3.05 1.40
N LYS A 11 -0.27 2.38 1.44
CA LYS A 11 -0.17 0.92 1.42
C LYS A 11 -0.91 0.30 2.61
N SER A 12 -0.60 0.75 3.83
CA SER A 12 -1.21 0.26 5.09
C SER A 12 -2.74 0.35 5.02
N ALA A 13 -3.28 1.47 4.51
CA ALA A 13 -4.71 1.67 4.33
C ALA A 13 -5.40 0.63 3.43
N TYR A 14 -4.70 0.05 2.46
CA TYR A 14 -5.24 -1.00 1.60
C TYR A 14 -5.02 -2.42 2.15
N VAL A 15 -3.90 -2.67 2.83
CA VAL A 15 -3.59 -4.02 3.35
C VAL A 15 -4.37 -4.35 4.63
N ASP A 16 -4.92 -3.34 5.33
CA ASP A 16 -5.65 -3.46 6.60
C ASP A 16 -4.82 -4.16 7.70
N ASP A 17 -3.54 -3.75 7.81
CA ASP A 17 -2.56 -4.31 8.75
C ASP A 17 -2.71 -3.81 10.20
N LYS A 18 -3.75 -3.01 10.46
CA LYS A 18 -4.06 -2.39 11.78
C LYS A 18 -2.96 -1.46 12.30
N ILE A 19 -2.15 -0.92 11.40
CA ILE A 19 -1.28 0.23 11.71
C ILE A 19 -2.15 1.48 11.77
N GLU A 20 -2.07 2.21 12.87
CA GLU A 20 -2.77 3.49 13.04
C GLU A 20 -1.91 4.64 12.52
N GLU A 21 -0.70 4.74 13.05
CA GLU A 21 0.28 5.75 12.66
C GLU A 21 1.54 5.09 12.15
N CYS A 22 2.14 5.71 11.13
CA CYS A 22 3.44 5.29 10.65
C CYS A 22 4.23 6.41 9.98
N ASN A 23 5.55 6.23 10.00
CA ASN A 23 6.51 7.15 9.41
C ASN A 23 7.75 6.39 8.92
N VAL A 24 8.31 6.81 7.79
CA VAL A 24 9.67 6.43 7.39
C VAL A 24 10.62 7.45 8.00
N LEU A 25 11.49 7.00 8.89
CA LEU A 25 12.42 7.85 9.64
C LEU A 25 13.71 8.11 8.84
N ALA A 26 14.19 7.09 8.12
CA ALA A 26 15.35 7.22 7.25
C ALA A 26 15.25 6.26 6.06
N LEU A 27 15.77 6.70 4.92
CA LEU A 27 15.95 5.91 3.72
C LEU A 27 17.43 5.60 3.59
N ILE A 28 17.81 4.33 3.72
CA ILE A 28 19.21 3.88 3.64
C ILE A 28 19.55 3.54 2.19
N ASP A 29 18.72 2.68 1.57
CA ASP A 29 18.80 2.36 0.16
C ASP A 29 17.44 2.63 -0.49
N ASN A 30 17.46 3.43 -1.56
CA ASN A 30 16.26 3.76 -2.32
C ASN A 30 16.09 2.82 -3.51
N VAL A 31 14.87 2.80 -4.06
CA VAL A 31 14.60 2.16 -5.34
C VAL A 31 15.28 2.89 -6.48
N THR A 32 15.68 2.12 -7.49
CA THR A 32 16.33 2.61 -8.70
C THR A 32 15.63 2.06 -9.93
N ASP A 33 15.94 2.60 -11.11
CA ASP A 33 15.43 2.02 -12.36
C ASP A 33 15.88 0.56 -12.56
N SER A 34 17.12 0.22 -12.18
CA SER A 34 17.62 -1.17 -12.24
C SER A 34 16.90 -2.08 -11.25
N ASP A 35 16.63 -1.58 -10.04
CA ASP A 35 16.10 -2.34 -8.91
C ASP A 35 14.85 -1.68 -8.31
N PRO A 36 13.72 -1.64 -9.05
CA PRO A 36 12.54 -0.83 -8.70
C PRO A 36 11.74 -1.35 -7.50
N PHE A 37 12.16 -2.45 -6.90
CA PHE A 37 11.50 -3.09 -5.75
C PHE A 37 12.42 -3.26 -4.54
N THR A 38 13.69 -2.86 -4.67
CA THR A 38 14.70 -3.03 -3.63
C THR A 38 14.79 -1.75 -2.80
N SER A 39 14.58 -1.84 -1.50
CA SER A 39 14.69 -0.68 -0.61
C SER A 39 15.08 -1.09 0.79
N LEU A 40 15.75 -0.20 1.51
CA LEU A 40 16.16 -0.35 2.90
C LEU A 40 15.79 0.91 3.68
N THR A 41 14.94 0.79 4.69
CA THR A 41 14.40 1.93 5.43
C THR A 41 14.38 1.70 6.93
N VAL A 42 14.59 2.76 7.71
CA VAL A 42 14.25 2.80 9.13
C VAL A 42 12.85 3.38 9.28
N ARG A 43 11.99 2.71 10.05
CA ARG A 43 10.58 3.06 10.17
C ARG A 43 10.12 3.09 11.61
N TRP A 44 9.11 3.90 11.84
CA TRP A 44 8.31 3.89 13.05
C TRP A 44 6.86 3.56 12.72
N ARG A 45 6.21 2.77 13.56
CA ARG A 45 4.75 2.52 13.47
C ARG A 45 4.12 2.32 14.84
N VAL A 46 2.83 2.61 14.93
CA VAL A 46 1.98 2.24 16.07
C VAL A 46 1.09 1.08 15.68
N THR A 47 1.08 0.05 16.52
CA THR A 47 0.09 -1.03 16.48
C THR A 47 -0.78 -0.91 17.71
N GLU A 48 -2.04 -0.55 17.50
CA GLU A 48 -2.95 -0.35 18.61
C GLU A 48 -3.62 -1.65 19.05
N ASN A 49 -3.82 -1.76 20.36
CA ASN A 49 -4.71 -2.78 20.91
C ASN A 49 -6.16 -2.46 20.54
N PRO A 50 -7.07 -3.46 20.52
CA PRO A 50 -8.50 -3.18 20.40
C PRO A 50 -8.99 -2.20 21.48
N PRO A 51 -10.01 -1.37 21.21
CA PRO A 51 -10.48 -0.33 22.15
C PRO A 51 -10.75 -0.85 23.56
N ILE A 52 -11.36 -2.03 23.70
CA ILE A 52 -11.67 -2.67 24.98
C ILE A 52 -10.40 -2.95 25.82
N MET A 53 -9.26 -3.18 25.17
CA MET A 53 -7.99 -3.46 25.84
C MET A 53 -7.19 -2.20 26.16
N ARG A 54 -7.43 -1.08 25.46
CA ARG A 54 -6.70 0.18 25.69
C ARG A 54 -6.92 0.74 27.10
N THR A 55 -8.04 0.40 27.72
CA THR A 55 -8.34 0.79 29.11
C THR A 55 -7.36 0.20 30.13
N PHE A 56 -6.70 -0.92 29.80
CA PHE A 56 -5.81 -1.64 30.74
C PHE A 56 -4.43 -1.98 30.16
N LEU A 57 -4.23 -1.87 28.84
CA LEU A 57 -2.96 -2.11 28.16
C LEU A 57 -2.60 -0.98 27.20
N LYS A 58 -1.40 -0.40 27.37
CA LYS A 58 -0.83 0.56 26.42
C LYS A 58 -0.71 -0.03 25.01
N SER A 59 -0.96 0.79 24.00
CA SER A 59 -0.63 0.49 22.60
C SER A 59 0.88 0.37 22.42
N TYR A 60 1.32 -0.22 21.31
CA TYR A 60 2.75 -0.44 21.04
C TYR A 60 3.24 0.48 19.93
N ASP A 61 4.39 1.10 20.15
CA ASP A 61 5.17 1.72 19.09
C ASP A 61 6.34 0.79 18.72
N HIS A 62 6.75 0.79 17.46
CA HIS A 62 7.83 -0.06 16.97
C HIS A 62 8.79 0.77 16.15
N ILE A 63 10.08 0.58 16.37
CA ILE A 63 11.15 1.09 15.52
C ILE A 63 11.89 -0.10 14.94
N TYR A 64 12.04 -0.11 13.62
CA TYR A 64 12.57 -1.25 12.90
C TYR A 64 13.15 -0.83 11.56
N LEU A 65 14.05 -1.66 11.07
CA LEU A 65 14.50 -1.66 9.69
C LEU A 65 13.56 -2.53 8.86
N GLU A 66 13.12 -2.02 7.71
CA GLU A 66 12.48 -2.82 6.67
C GLU A 66 13.38 -2.88 5.44
N ALA A 67 13.65 -4.10 4.98
CA ALA A 67 14.30 -4.37 3.70
C ALA A 67 13.33 -5.10 2.77
N THR A 68 13.26 -4.67 1.51
CA THR A 68 12.54 -5.39 0.44
C THR A 68 13.46 -5.63 -0.73
N GLY A 69 13.18 -6.66 -1.52
CA GLY A 69 13.92 -6.93 -2.75
C GLY A 69 13.60 -8.30 -3.32
N PHE A 70 14.46 -8.76 -4.21
CA PHE A 70 14.44 -10.11 -4.76
C PHE A 70 15.75 -10.81 -4.48
N THR A 71 15.69 -12.13 -4.34
CA THR A 71 16.88 -12.99 -4.24
C THR A 71 16.62 -14.30 -4.95
N THR A 72 17.67 -15.05 -5.20
CA THR A 72 17.62 -16.39 -5.79
C THR A 72 18.00 -17.40 -4.72
N LEU A 73 17.12 -18.36 -4.47
CA LEU A 73 17.36 -19.46 -3.53
C LEU A 73 18.38 -20.45 -4.12
N SER A 74 18.95 -21.31 -3.26
CA SER A 74 19.94 -22.31 -3.67
C SER A 74 19.42 -23.32 -4.71
N ASN A 75 18.11 -23.50 -4.79
CA ASN A 75 17.45 -24.34 -5.79
C ASN A 75 17.16 -23.61 -7.13
N GLY A 76 17.63 -22.36 -7.28
CA GLY A 76 17.45 -21.54 -8.47
C GLY A 76 16.15 -20.71 -8.50
N ASP A 77 15.26 -20.88 -7.53
CA ASP A 77 14.01 -20.12 -7.50
C ASP A 77 14.23 -18.66 -7.18
N ARG A 78 13.63 -17.78 -7.97
CA ARG A 78 13.57 -16.35 -7.68
C ARG A 78 12.42 -16.06 -6.72
N VAL A 79 12.72 -15.43 -5.59
CA VAL A 79 11.73 -15.03 -4.57
C VAL A 79 11.87 -13.56 -4.23
N SER A 80 10.75 -12.90 -3.94
CA SER A 80 10.80 -11.61 -3.26
C SER A 80 10.89 -11.80 -1.76
N TYR A 81 11.49 -10.84 -1.06
CA TYR A 81 11.53 -10.81 0.40
C TYR A 81 11.03 -9.47 0.94
N GLN A 82 10.45 -9.53 2.14
CA GLN A 82 10.23 -8.39 3.02
C GLN A 82 10.72 -8.77 4.41
N LEU A 83 11.84 -8.19 4.82
CA LEU A 83 12.44 -8.35 6.14
C LEU A 83 12.05 -7.17 7.02
N LEU A 84 11.69 -7.46 8.25
CA LEU A 84 11.40 -6.51 9.32
C LEU A 84 12.27 -6.87 10.52
N HIS A 85 13.08 -5.96 11.03
CA HIS A 85 13.87 -6.23 12.23
C HIS A 85 13.94 -5.01 13.12
N SER A 86 13.49 -5.16 14.37
CA SER A 86 13.56 -4.08 15.35
C SER A 86 14.99 -3.63 15.58
N ILE A 87 15.13 -2.32 15.68
CA ILE A 87 16.37 -1.64 16.02
C ILE A 87 16.06 -0.61 17.08
N ASP A 88 17.07 -0.23 17.85
CA ASP A 88 16.89 0.73 18.94
C ASP A 88 17.89 1.87 18.84
N PHE A 89 17.37 3.09 18.99
CA PHE A 89 18.17 4.31 19.08
C PHE A 89 17.65 5.12 20.28
N PRO A 90 17.99 4.73 21.52
CA PRO A 90 17.37 5.31 22.72
C PRO A 90 17.51 6.83 22.83
N HIS A 91 18.63 7.38 22.36
CA HIS A 91 18.90 8.82 22.41
C HIS A 91 18.13 9.63 21.35
N LEU A 92 17.91 9.06 20.15
CA LEU A 92 17.23 9.74 19.04
C LEU A 92 15.71 9.49 19.05
N THR A 93 15.30 8.34 19.59
CA THR A 93 13.92 7.86 19.54
C THR A 93 13.48 7.31 20.90
N PRO A 94 13.46 8.18 21.94
CA PRO A 94 13.12 7.76 23.29
C PRO A 94 11.72 7.13 23.33
N PRO A 95 11.47 6.18 24.26
CA PRO A 95 10.15 5.58 24.41
C PRO A 95 9.08 6.65 24.67
N LEU A 96 7.92 6.49 24.02
CA LEU A 96 6.76 7.36 24.26
C LEU A 96 6.12 7.00 25.59
N SER A 97 5.80 7.98 26.44
CA SER A 97 5.16 7.72 27.75
C SER A 97 3.79 7.02 27.63
N THR A 98 3.11 7.23 26.51
CA THR A 98 1.78 6.68 26.18
C THR A 98 1.83 5.26 25.61
N HIS A 99 2.99 4.80 25.12
CA HIS A 99 3.13 3.52 24.43
C HIS A 99 4.18 2.62 25.10
N SER A 100 4.12 1.33 24.80
CA SER A 100 5.19 0.39 25.11
C SER A 100 6.01 0.12 23.84
N ARG A 101 7.34 0.17 23.92
CA ARG A 101 8.22 -0.15 22.79
C ARG A 101 8.14 -1.64 22.46
N GLY A 102 7.52 -1.97 21.35
CA GLY A 102 7.46 -3.33 20.80
C GLY A 102 8.76 -3.73 20.11
N GLN A 103 9.06 -5.03 20.13
CA GLN A 103 10.17 -5.62 19.38
C GLN A 103 9.62 -6.71 18.45
N VAL A 104 10.06 -6.68 17.20
CA VAL A 104 9.64 -7.60 16.16
C VAL A 104 10.82 -8.00 15.28
N ALA A 105 10.91 -9.27 14.95
CA ALA A 105 11.76 -9.77 13.88
C ALA A 105 10.89 -10.64 12.97
N ALA A 106 10.75 -10.28 11.71
CA ALA A 106 9.94 -11.02 10.76
C ALA A 106 10.58 -11.04 9.38
N ILE A 107 10.35 -12.12 8.64
CA ILE A 107 10.70 -12.23 7.23
C ILE A 107 9.55 -12.87 6.48
N LEU A 108 9.23 -12.33 5.31
CA LEU A 108 8.23 -12.83 4.39
C LEU A 108 8.88 -13.07 3.04
N PHE A 109 8.70 -14.25 2.47
CA PHE A 109 9.05 -14.59 1.11
C PHE A 109 7.78 -14.76 0.29
N MET A 110 7.79 -14.26 -0.94
CA MET A 110 6.75 -14.52 -1.93
C MET A 110 7.39 -15.11 -3.18
N ARG A 111 6.95 -16.31 -3.55
CA ARG A 111 7.44 -17.09 -4.69
C ARG A 111 6.29 -17.30 -5.67
N GLN A 112 6.48 -16.91 -6.93
CA GLN A 112 5.56 -17.28 -7.99
C GLN A 112 5.77 -18.75 -8.34
N VAL A 113 4.71 -19.54 -8.26
CA VAL A 113 4.74 -20.99 -8.57
C VAL A 113 4.00 -21.33 -9.85
N ASP A 114 3.14 -20.42 -10.32
CA ASP A 114 2.41 -20.50 -11.59
C ASP A 114 2.07 -19.07 -12.10
N GLU A 115 1.49 -18.93 -13.30
CA GLU A 115 1.13 -17.64 -13.91
C GLU A 115 0.33 -16.75 -12.96
N ASP A 116 -0.71 -17.28 -12.33
CA ASP A 116 -1.60 -16.55 -11.42
C ASP A 116 -1.47 -16.97 -9.94
N THR A 117 -0.47 -17.80 -9.61
CA THR A 117 -0.32 -18.35 -8.24
C THR A 117 0.99 -17.92 -7.60
N VAL A 118 0.87 -17.28 -6.42
CA VAL A 118 1.99 -16.90 -5.57
C VAL A 118 1.87 -17.58 -4.22
N GLN A 119 2.90 -18.32 -3.85
CA GLN A 119 3.06 -18.88 -2.52
C GLN A 119 3.71 -17.85 -1.60
N ILE A 120 3.13 -17.67 -0.42
CA ILE A 120 3.64 -16.76 0.61
C ILE A 120 4.11 -17.61 1.79
N HIS A 121 5.37 -17.44 2.19
CA HIS A 121 5.94 -18.08 3.37
C HIS A 121 6.56 -17.02 4.28
N GLY A 122 6.20 -16.99 5.55
CA GLY A 122 6.74 -16.01 6.47
C GLY A 122 6.92 -16.54 7.88
N ARG A 123 7.87 -15.95 8.58
CA ARG A 123 8.12 -16.19 10.01
C ARG A 123 8.22 -14.86 10.71
N GLY A 124 7.55 -14.74 11.85
CA GLY A 124 7.61 -13.57 12.71
C GLY A 124 7.80 -13.98 14.17
N VAL A 125 8.62 -13.21 14.89
CA VAL A 125 8.80 -13.29 16.33
C VAL A 125 8.49 -11.91 16.89
N PHE A 126 7.58 -11.88 17.86
CA PHE A 126 7.12 -10.65 18.49
C PHE A 126 7.37 -10.75 19.99
N ALA A 127 8.01 -9.74 20.58
CA ALA A 127 8.13 -9.64 22.02
C ALA A 127 6.79 -9.19 22.60
N ILE A 128 6.11 -10.09 23.31
CA ILE A 128 4.83 -9.81 23.99
C ILE A 128 5.15 -9.66 25.48
N PRO A 129 4.88 -8.51 26.10
CA PRO A 129 5.28 -8.26 27.49
C PRO A 129 4.39 -8.95 28.53
N PHE A 130 3.20 -9.42 28.15
CA PHE A 130 2.25 -10.05 29.08
C PHE A 130 2.02 -11.52 28.74
N GLU A 131 2.66 -12.41 29.50
CA GLU A 131 2.55 -13.86 29.31
C GLU A 131 1.08 -14.35 29.39
N ARG A 132 0.29 -13.78 30.32
CA ARG A 132 -1.13 -14.10 30.48
C ARG A 132 -1.99 -13.70 29.26
N ALA A 133 -1.56 -12.70 28.50
CA ALA A 133 -2.24 -12.24 27.29
C ALA A 133 -1.66 -12.84 26.00
N ARG A 134 -0.63 -13.71 26.10
CA ARG A 134 0.10 -14.27 24.96
C ARG A 134 -0.83 -14.91 23.93
N GLY A 135 -1.80 -15.72 24.35
CA GLY A 135 -2.72 -16.40 23.44
C GLY A 135 -3.56 -15.41 22.60
N LEU A 136 -4.04 -14.35 23.26
CA LEU A 136 -4.84 -13.31 22.63
C LEU A 136 -4.03 -12.47 21.64
N PHE A 137 -2.85 -12.00 22.05
CA PHE A 137 -1.92 -11.26 21.18
C PHE A 137 -1.48 -12.09 19.98
N THR A 138 -1.18 -13.37 20.19
CA THR A 138 -0.79 -14.29 19.11
C THR A 138 -1.91 -14.38 18.05
N HIS A 139 -3.15 -14.54 18.49
CA HIS A 139 -4.30 -14.58 17.58
C HIS A 139 -4.47 -13.25 16.82
N MET A 140 -4.32 -12.10 17.49
CA MET A 140 -4.43 -10.78 16.83
C MET A 140 -3.36 -10.56 15.76
N VAL A 141 -2.11 -10.88 16.09
CA VAL A 141 -0.99 -10.78 15.15
C VAL A 141 -1.23 -11.70 13.95
N LEU A 142 -1.66 -12.94 14.19
CA LEU A 142 -1.97 -13.89 13.12
C LEU A 142 -3.08 -13.38 12.19
N VAL A 143 -4.17 -12.86 12.74
CA VAL A 143 -5.28 -12.30 11.95
C VAL A 143 -4.82 -11.08 11.14
N SER A 144 -4.05 -10.16 11.75
CA SER A 144 -3.53 -8.98 11.04
C SER A 144 -2.58 -9.37 9.90
N MET A 145 -1.64 -10.28 10.15
CA MET A 145 -0.71 -10.78 9.12
C MET A 145 -1.45 -11.49 7.99
N SER A 146 -2.46 -12.31 8.32
CA SER A 146 -3.25 -13.03 7.31
C SER A 146 -4.02 -12.06 6.41
N LYS A 147 -4.70 -11.06 7.00
CA LYS A 147 -5.38 -9.99 6.24
C LYS A 147 -4.42 -9.23 5.35
N SER A 148 -3.25 -8.87 5.88
CA SER A 148 -2.20 -8.19 5.11
C SER A 148 -1.81 -9.01 3.89
N CYS A 149 -1.56 -10.31 4.06
CA CYS A 149 -1.20 -11.21 2.96
C CYS A 149 -2.29 -11.29 1.87
N ILE A 150 -3.56 -11.41 2.28
CA ILE A 150 -4.70 -11.47 1.35
C ILE A 150 -4.82 -10.17 0.54
N ASN A 151 -4.59 -9.02 1.19
CA ASN A 151 -4.83 -7.71 0.59
C ASN A 151 -3.61 -7.13 -0.17
N ILE A 152 -2.43 -7.77 -0.15
CA ILE A 152 -1.25 -7.27 -0.88
C ILE A 152 -1.53 -7.06 -2.37
N PHE A 153 -2.22 -8.00 -3.02
CA PHE A 153 -2.56 -7.89 -4.45
C PHE A 153 -3.54 -6.74 -4.71
N PHE A 154 -4.54 -6.58 -3.84
CA PHE A 154 -5.46 -5.46 -3.93
C PHE A 154 -4.74 -4.12 -3.76
N ALA A 155 -3.84 -4.00 -2.79
CA ALA A 155 -3.01 -2.81 -2.59
C ALA A 155 -2.15 -2.50 -3.83
N ALA A 156 -1.55 -3.52 -4.46
CA ALA A 156 -0.80 -3.35 -5.69
C ALA A 156 -1.68 -2.86 -6.86
N GLN A 157 -2.88 -3.42 -7.02
CA GLN A 157 -3.86 -2.97 -8.02
C GLN A 157 -4.30 -1.52 -7.79
N MET A 158 -4.56 -1.15 -6.53
CA MET A 158 -4.95 0.22 -6.18
C MET A 158 -3.79 1.21 -6.39
N LYS A 159 -2.54 0.79 -6.15
CA LYS A 159 -1.35 1.59 -6.50
C LYS A 159 -1.28 1.84 -8.01
N LYS A 160 -1.42 0.80 -8.83
CA LYS A 160 -1.44 0.94 -10.30
C LYS A 160 -2.57 1.85 -10.78
N LEU A 161 -3.76 1.70 -10.21
CA LEU A 161 -4.92 2.55 -10.53
C LEU A 161 -4.68 4.01 -10.14
N ARG A 162 -4.16 4.25 -8.94
CA ARG A 162 -3.79 5.59 -8.46
C ARG A 162 -2.77 6.25 -9.39
N TRP A 163 -1.73 5.52 -9.80
CA TRP A 163 -0.72 6.04 -10.73
C TRP A 163 -1.31 6.39 -12.08
N ALA A 164 -2.11 5.49 -12.68
CA ALA A 164 -2.77 5.74 -13.96
C ALA A 164 -3.69 6.97 -13.92
N LEU A 165 -4.40 7.20 -12.81
CA LEU A 165 -5.22 8.39 -12.60
C LEU A 165 -4.37 9.66 -12.47
N ARG A 166 -3.26 9.61 -11.72
CA ARG A 166 -2.31 10.74 -11.58
C ARG A 166 -1.72 11.13 -12.92
N GLU A 167 -1.23 10.16 -13.69
CA GLU A 167 -0.68 10.38 -15.03
C GLU A 167 -1.71 11.01 -15.98
N ARG A 168 -2.96 10.54 -15.93
CA ARG A 168 -4.02 11.15 -16.73
C ARG A 168 -4.30 12.60 -16.33
N ARG A 169 -4.33 12.89 -15.02
CA ARG A 169 -4.53 14.26 -14.52
C ARG A 169 -3.39 15.19 -14.94
N LYS A 170 -2.13 14.72 -14.92
CA LYS A 170 -0.97 15.48 -15.41
C LYS A 170 -1.08 15.85 -16.90
N ARG A 171 -1.71 14.99 -17.71
CA ARG A 171 -1.98 15.25 -19.13
C ARG A 171 -3.12 16.25 -19.38
N GLY A 172 -3.67 16.88 -18.32
CA GLY A 172 -4.70 17.92 -18.44
C GLY A 172 -6.09 17.40 -18.82
N VAL A 173 -6.34 16.09 -18.72
CA VAL A 173 -7.66 15.53 -19.00
C VAL A 173 -8.47 15.52 -17.70
N ASP A 174 -9.49 16.38 -17.63
CA ASP A 174 -10.34 16.52 -16.45
C ASP A 174 -10.95 15.18 -16.01
N SER A 175 -10.83 14.90 -14.71
CA SER A 175 -11.16 13.60 -14.13
C SER A 175 -12.64 13.53 -13.75
N GLY A 176 -13.40 12.67 -14.46
CA GLY A 176 -14.68 12.14 -13.96
C GLY A 176 -15.75 13.19 -13.65
N VAL A 177 -15.97 14.14 -14.54
CA VAL A 177 -17.11 15.06 -14.46
C VAL A 177 -18.41 14.26 -14.64
N LEU A 178 -19.45 14.62 -13.88
CA LEU A 178 -20.82 14.22 -14.19
C LEU A 178 -21.12 14.68 -15.62
N SER A 179 -21.19 13.74 -16.57
CA SER A 179 -21.55 14.08 -17.94
C SER A 179 -23.00 14.53 -17.96
N ILE A 180 -23.22 15.84 -18.01
CA ILE A 180 -24.53 16.44 -18.28
C ILE A 180 -24.75 16.54 -19.81
N SER A 181 -23.70 16.30 -20.61
CA SER A 181 -23.71 16.42 -22.07
C SER A 181 -23.97 15.09 -22.80
N GLY A 182 -24.91 15.13 -23.75
CA GLY A 182 -25.06 14.18 -24.85
C GLY A 182 -25.75 12.84 -24.52
N ILE A 183 -26.57 12.36 -25.46
CA ILE A 183 -27.11 11.00 -25.49
C ILE A 183 -25.93 10.04 -25.81
N ASN A 184 -25.06 9.80 -24.84
CA ASN A 184 -23.93 8.90 -25.04
C ASN A 184 -24.31 7.47 -24.63
N GLU A 185 -24.07 6.52 -25.54
CA GLU A 185 -24.19 5.09 -25.25
C GLU A 185 -23.13 4.67 -24.22
N CYS A 186 -23.51 3.76 -23.32
CA CYS A 186 -22.54 3.20 -22.38
C CYS A 186 -21.45 2.43 -23.14
N LYS A 187 -20.18 2.76 -22.95
CA LYS A 187 -19.05 2.03 -23.58
C LYS A 187 -19.06 0.52 -23.34
N VAL A 188 -19.67 0.07 -22.25
CA VAL A 188 -19.63 -1.32 -21.81
C VAL A 188 -20.82 -2.12 -22.35
N CYS A 189 -22.04 -1.61 -22.20
CA CYS A 189 -23.26 -2.32 -22.60
C CYS A 189 -23.93 -1.77 -23.86
N GLN A 190 -23.41 -0.68 -24.42
CA GLN A 190 -23.91 0.02 -25.62
C GLN A 190 -25.37 0.47 -25.50
N LYS A 191 -25.92 0.51 -24.28
CA LYS A 191 -27.28 0.99 -24.02
C LYS A 191 -27.27 2.49 -23.76
N THR A 192 -28.19 3.19 -24.41
CA THR A 192 -28.53 4.58 -24.09
C THR A 192 -29.28 4.64 -22.76
N PRO A 193 -28.77 5.37 -21.76
CA PRO A 193 -29.42 5.44 -20.45
C PRO A 193 -30.76 6.19 -20.54
N THR A 194 -31.83 5.58 -20.03
CA THR A 194 -33.17 6.21 -19.94
C THR A 194 -33.23 7.32 -18.88
N VAL A 195 -32.28 7.32 -17.93
CA VAL A 195 -32.17 8.30 -16.84
C VAL A 195 -30.75 8.90 -16.85
N ARG A 196 -30.63 10.23 -16.80
CA ARG A 196 -29.37 11.02 -16.89
C ARG A 196 -28.43 10.86 -15.67
N LYS A 197 -28.17 9.65 -15.19
CA LYS A 197 -27.25 9.37 -14.08
C LYS A 197 -26.19 8.33 -14.49
N GLY A 198 -25.09 8.82 -15.06
CA GLY A 198 -23.87 8.04 -15.26
C GLY A 198 -22.63 8.89 -14.98
N TYR A 199 -21.46 8.30 -15.20
CA TYR A 199 -20.18 8.95 -14.96
C TYR A 199 -19.26 8.68 -16.13
N ASN A 200 -18.39 9.63 -16.43
CA ASN A 200 -17.30 9.40 -17.35
C ASN A 200 -16.22 8.57 -16.66
N CYS A 201 -15.69 7.57 -17.36
CA CYS A 201 -14.57 6.80 -16.88
C CYS A 201 -13.37 7.73 -16.64
N MET A 202 -12.83 7.70 -15.42
CA MET A 202 -11.69 8.53 -15.04
C MET A 202 -10.39 8.12 -15.74
N LEU A 203 -10.34 7.03 -16.52
CA LEU A 203 -9.18 6.65 -17.35
C LEU A 203 -9.35 6.86 -18.86
N CYS A 204 -10.50 6.49 -19.47
CA CYS A 204 -10.71 6.72 -20.91
C CYS A 204 -11.65 7.88 -21.25
N GLY A 205 -12.39 8.45 -20.29
CA GLY A 205 -13.27 9.63 -20.49
C GLY A 205 -14.67 9.28 -21.00
N GLU A 206 -14.83 8.06 -21.50
CA GLU A 206 -16.07 7.53 -22.05
C GLU A 206 -17.17 7.34 -21.01
N PHE A 207 -18.43 7.50 -21.43
CA PHE A 207 -19.59 7.35 -20.57
C PHE A 207 -19.76 5.90 -20.09
N VAL A 208 -20.03 5.73 -18.79
CA VAL A 208 -20.34 4.45 -18.17
C VAL A 208 -21.59 4.55 -17.31
N CYS A 209 -22.56 3.67 -17.58
CA CYS A 209 -23.80 3.63 -16.81
C CYS A 209 -23.56 3.12 -15.37
N LYS A 210 -24.55 3.35 -14.50
CA LYS A 210 -24.48 2.96 -13.08
C LYS A 210 -24.20 1.47 -12.85
N SER A 211 -24.68 0.60 -13.74
CA SER A 211 -24.53 -0.87 -13.62
C SER A 211 -23.19 -1.38 -14.16
N CYS A 212 -22.57 -0.65 -15.10
CA CYS A 212 -21.31 -1.08 -15.72
C CYS A 212 -20.07 -0.43 -15.09
N ARG A 213 -20.25 0.58 -14.23
CA ARG A 213 -19.11 1.29 -13.62
C ARG A 213 -18.44 0.43 -12.55
N VAL A 214 -17.12 0.45 -12.54
CA VAL A 214 -16.29 -0.08 -11.45
C VAL A 214 -15.94 1.08 -10.54
N THR A 215 -16.18 0.94 -9.24
CA THR A 215 -15.91 1.98 -8.24
C THR A 215 -14.87 1.47 -7.24
N HIS A 216 -13.77 2.20 -7.11
CA HIS A 216 -12.78 1.97 -6.06
C HIS A 216 -12.60 3.24 -5.21
N LYS A 217 -12.04 3.06 -4.02
CA LYS A 217 -11.58 4.18 -3.19
C LYS A 217 -10.07 4.26 -3.34
N ILE A 218 -9.58 5.44 -3.69
CA ILE A 218 -8.16 5.74 -3.79
C ILE A 218 -7.75 6.54 -2.56
N ALA A 219 -6.90 5.94 -1.74
CA ALA A 219 -6.21 6.62 -0.66
C ALA A 219 -5.25 7.66 -1.25
N ASP A 220 -5.19 8.85 -0.65
CA ASP A 220 -4.17 9.89 -0.88
C ASP A 220 -3.79 10.60 0.42
N ILE A 221 -2.60 11.19 0.48
CA ILE A 221 -2.17 11.99 1.62
C ILE A 221 -2.34 13.47 1.27
N GLY A 222 -3.15 14.17 2.05
CA GLY A 222 -3.40 15.59 1.86
C GLY A 222 -2.25 16.46 2.37
N PRO A 223 -2.27 17.78 2.07
CA PRO A 223 -1.26 18.74 2.56
C PRO A 223 -1.20 18.84 4.09
N ASP A 224 -2.29 18.50 4.79
CA ASP A 224 -2.34 18.43 6.26
C ASP A 224 -1.77 17.11 6.83
N ASN A 225 -1.13 16.32 5.96
CA ASN A 225 -0.51 15.03 6.27
C ASN A 225 -1.50 13.94 6.71
N LYS A 226 -2.80 14.07 6.38
CA LYS A 226 -3.83 13.06 6.68
C LYS A 226 -4.21 12.23 5.48
N LEU A 227 -4.73 11.05 5.75
CA LEU A 227 -5.26 10.12 4.75
C LEU A 227 -6.67 10.52 4.31
N TYR A 228 -6.85 10.69 3.01
CA TYR A 228 -8.13 10.94 2.38
C TYR A 228 -8.50 9.86 1.39
N TRP A 229 -9.80 9.58 1.27
CA TRP A 229 -10.33 8.64 0.31
C TRP A 229 -11.06 9.39 -0.80
N THR A 230 -10.54 9.29 -2.02
CA THR A 230 -11.20 9.79 -3.21
C THR A 230 -11.87 8.65 -3.95
N LYS A 231 -13.08 8.89 -4.45
CA LYS A 231 -13.81 7.89 -5.24
C LYS A 231 -13.29 7.86 -6.67
N ALA A 232 -12.77 6.72 -7.11
CA ALA A 232 -12.41 6.47 -8.50
C ALA A 232 -13.54 5.71 -9.21
N ILE A 233 -13.96 6.20 -10.37
CA ILE A 233 -14.96 5.54 -11.21
C ILE A 233 -14.36 5.26 -12.58
N VAL A 234 -14.23 3.98 -12.92
CA VAL A 234 -13.62 3.52 -14.18
C VAL A 234 -14.51 2.48 -14.88
N CYS A 235 -14.31 2.29 -16.19
CA CYS A 235 -14.96 1.18 -16.89
C CYS A 235 -14.20 -0.13 -16.63
N PRO A 236 -14.85 -1.30 -16.77
CA PRO A 236 -14.23 -2.60 -16.55
C PRO A 236 -13.03 -2.87 -17.47
N PHE A 237 -13.06 -2.36 -18.70
CA PHE A 237 -11.96 -2.50 -19.64
C PHE A 237 -10.69 -1.78 -19.16
N CYS A 238 -10.80 -0.52 -18.74
CA CYS A 238 -9.67 0.22 -18.18
C CYS A 238 -9.18 -0.41 -16.89
N MET A 239 -10.08 -0.88 -16.03
CA MET A 239 -9.68 -1.58 -14.79
C MET A 239 -8.91 -2.86 -15.11
N THR A 240 -9.36 -3.65 -16.09
CA THR A 240 -8.67 -4.87 -16.51
C THR A 240 -7.28 -4.58 -17.05
N GLN A 241 -7.12 -3.51 -17.85
CA GLN A 241 -5.81 -3.05 -18.33
C GLN A 241 -4.89 -2.67 -17.18
N VAL A 242 -5.39 -1.94 -16.17
CA VAL A 242 -4.63 -1.59 -14.95
C VAL A 242 -4.24 -2.85 -14.17
N ILE A 243 -5.12 -3.84 -14.04
CA ILE A 243 -4.83 -5.09 -13.31
C ILE A 243 -3.77 -5.91 -14.06
N LYS A 244 -3.84 -5.98 -15.39
CA LYS A 244 -2.91 -6.75 -16.23
C LYS A 244 -1.60 -6.03 -16.57
N SER A 245 -1.51 -4.73 -16.33
CA SER A 245 -0.28 -3.99 -16.62
C SER A 245 0.87 -4.46 -15.73
N ASP A 246 2.06 -4.53 -16.31
CA ASP A 246 3.28 -4.83 -15.57
C ASP A 246 3.51 -3.75 -14.51
N VAL A 247 3.64 -4.18 -13.26
CA VAL A 247 3.90 -3.31 -12.11
C VAL A 247 5.29 -2.67 -12.19
N SER A 248 6.26 -3.30 -12.85
CA SER A 248 7.60 -2.75 -13.06
C SER A 248 7.57 -1.44 -13.85
N ILE A 249 6.69 -1.34 -14.84
CA ILE A 249 6.48 -0.13 -15.65
C ILE A 249 5.94 1.00 -14.78
N THR A 250 4.95 0.70 -13.92
CA THR A 250 4.41 1.67 -12.96
C THR A 250 5.50 2.16 -12.02
N MET A 251 6.30 1.25 -11.46
CA MET A 251 7.38 1.62 -10.54
C MET A 251 8.45 2.49 -11.20
N ARG A 252 8.93 2.11 -12.38
CA ARG A 252 9.94 2.89 -13.12
C ARG A 252 9.40 4.27 -13.50
N SER A 253 8.12 4.36 -13.87
CA SER A 253 7.46 5.63 -14.15
C SER A 253 7.34 6.52 -12.90
N GLU A 254 7.06 5.95 -11.72
CA GLU A 254 7.05 6.67 -10.45
C GLU A 254 8.45 7.18 -10.08
N ILE A 255 9.48 6.36 -10.28
CA ILE A 255 10.89 6.72 -10.06
C ILE A 255 11.31 7.86 -10.99
N ALA A 256 11.04 7.74 -12.29
CA ALA A 256 11.37 8.77 -13.28
C ALA A 256 10.61 10.09 -13.03
N ALA A 257 9.45 10.04 -12.38
CA ALA A 257 8.67 11.21 -11.98
C ALA A 257 9.14 11.85 -10.65
N GLY A 258 10.15 11.28 -9.98
CA GLY A 258 10.69 11.80 -8.72
C GLY A 258 9.81 11.56 -7.50
N GLU A 259 8.92 10.55 -7.52
CA GLU A 259 8.07 10.23 -6.37
C GLU A 259 8.86 9.65 -5.18
N TYR A 260 10.11 9.25 -5.42
CA TYR A 260 11.02 8.71 -4.43
C TYR A 260 12.25 9.63 -4.33
N PRO A 261 12.56 10.21 -3.16
CA PRO A 261 13.65 11.17 -3.03
C PRO A 261 14.99 10.50 -3.33
N ASP A 262 15.80 11.13 -4.19
CA ASP A 262 17.15 10.66 -4.46
C ASP A 262 18.00 10.68 -3.17
N ARG A 263 18.88 9.68 -3.04
CA ARG A 263 19.78 9.54 -1.89
C ARG A 263 20.69 10.77 -1.71
N ASP A 264 20.93 11.52 -2.79
CA ASP A 264 21.86 12.64 -2.85
C ASP A 264 21.22 14.01 -2.59
N THR A 265 19.89 14.09 -2.45
CA THR A 265 19.22 15.29 -1.92
C THR A 265 19.35 15.32 -0.40
N LYS A 266 20.59 15.46 0.09
CA LYS A 266 20.82 15.98 1.44
C LYS A 266 20.13 17.33 1.51
N VAL A 267 19.11 17.40 2.36
CA VAL A 267 18.53 18.66 2.83
C VAL A 267 19.69 19.52 3.33
N MET A 268 19.95 20.60 2.59
CA MET A 268 20.75 21.73 3.04
C MET A 268 19.95 22.54 4.06
#